data_AF-B0BF95-F1
#
_entry.id   AF-B0BF95-F1
#
_cell.length_a   1.000
_cell.length_b   1.000
_cell.length_c   1.000
_cell.angle_alpha   90.00
_cell.angle_beta   90.00
_cell.angle_gamma   90.00
#
_symmetry.space_group_name_H-M   'P 1'
#
loop_
_entity.id
_entity.type
_entity.pdbx_description
1 polymer ?
#
loop_
_entity_poly.entity_id
_entity_poly.type
_entity_poly.pdbx_seq_one_letter_code
_entity_poly.pdbx_strand_id
1 'polypeptide(L)'
;MAQARSEGAWMDHIKWLRTSYWVGAVADAVATVAILIPSRMGESEFRYPMGLAAALMFAWTVLLIWADRRPVERRGVLLLTVFPLITGLMVSCVLAGSSGQLPMEQVVARVVVLGIIAVLLLYSYARASRAIARTA
;
A
#
# COMPACT_ATOMS: atom_id res chain seq x y z
N MET A 1 8.03 -30.92 21.03
CA MET A 1 6.94 -29.93 21.23
C MET A 1 7.34 -28.49 20.90
N ALA A 2 8.55 -28.01 21.23
CA ALA A 2 9.00 -26.65 20.88
C ALA A 2 9.13 -26.40 19.36
N GLN A 3 9.59 -27.41 18.60
CA GLN A 3 9.86 -27.32 17.16
C GLN A 3 8.58 -27.22 16.30
N ALA A 4 7.53 -27.96 16.66
CA ALA A 4 6.21 -27.85 16.03
C ALA A 4 5.53 -26.50 16.31
N ARG A 5 5.81 -25.90 17.48
CA ARG A 5 5.29 -24.57 17.86
C ARG A 5 6.00 -23.44 17.10
N SER A 6 7.30 -23.60 16.81
CA SER A 6 8.04 -22.66 15.96
C SER A 6 7.62 -22.76 14.49
N GLU A 7 7.40 -23.97 13.95
CA GLU A 7 6.95 -24.15 12.56
C GLU A 7 5.55 -23.56 12.34
N GLY A 8 4.62 -23.81 13.27
CA GLY A 8 3.28 -23.22 13.23
C GLY A 8 3.30 -21.68 13.18
N ALA A 9 4.08 -21.05 14.07
CA ALA A 9 4.23 -19.60 14.09
C ALA A 9 4.84 -19.05 12.78
N TRP A 10 5.82 -19.77 12.20
CA TRP A 10 6.43 -19.40 10.91
C TRP A 10 5.44 -19.45 9.75
N MET A 11 4.62 -20.51 9.67
CA MET A 11 3.58 -20.62 8.65
C MET A 11 2.50 -19.53 8.81
N ASP A 12 2.14 -19.19 10.04
CA ASP A 12 1.18 -18.11 10.31
C ASP A 12 1.73 -16.73 9.90
N HIS A 13 3.03 -16.48 10.12
CA HIS A 13 3.70 -15.26 9.66
C HIS A 13 3.65 -15.10 8.14
N ILE A 14 3.92 -16.18 7.40
CA ILE A 14 3.88 -16.16 5.93
C ILE A 14 2.45 -15.94 5.44
N LYS A 15 1.46 -16.64 6.00
CA LYS A 15 0.03 -16.46 5.66
C LYS A 15 -0.44 -15.02 5.88
N TRP A 16 -0.02 -14.40 6.99
CA TRP A 16 -0.35 -13.00 7.28
C TRP A 16 0.25 -12.04 6.24
N LEU A 17 1.51 -12.23 5.85
CA LEU A 17 2.13 -11.42 4.79
C LEU A 17 1.40 -11.57 3.45
N ARG A 18 1.09 -12.81 3.03
CA ARG A 18 0.39 -13.07 1.77
C ARG A 18 -0.99 -12.42 1.75
N THR A 19 -1.70 -12.45 2.89
CA THR A 19 -3.00 -11.78 3.04
C THR A 19 -2.85 -10.27 2.88
N SER A 20 -1.85 -9.64 3.51
CA SER A 20 -1.60 -8.21 3.34
C SER A 20 -1.27 -7.82 1.90
N TYR A 21 -0.48 -8.63 1.18
CA TYR A 21 -0.18 -8.39 -0.24
C TYR A 21 -1.43 -8.51 -1.11
N TRP A 22 -2.28 -9.51 -0.88
CA TRP A 22 -3.52 -9.69 -1.63
C TRP A 22 -4.55 -8.59 -1.35
N VAL A 23 -4.69 -8.17 -0.09
CA VAL A 23 -5.58 -7.05 0.27
C VAL A 23 -5.13 -5.77 -0.42
N GLY A 24 -3.82 -5.49 -0.44
CA GLY A 24 -3.26 -4.36 -1.19
C GLY A 24 -3.51 -4.46 -2.70
N ALA A 25 -3.24 -5.63 -3.30
CA ALA A 25 -3.43 -5.84 -4.74
C ALA A 25 -4.89 -5.68 -5.16
N VAL A 26 -5.84 -6.18 -4.35
CA VAL A 26 -7.27 -6.01 -4.61
C VAL A 26 -7.68 -4.55 -4.46
N ALA A 27 -7.20 -3.85 -3.42
CA ALA A 27 -7.49 -2.45 -3.23
C ALA A 27 -6.99 -1.59 -4.41
N ASP A 28 -5.77 -1.84 -4.88
CA ASP A 28 -5.18 -1.12 -6.02
C ASP A 28 -5.90 -1.47 -7.33
N ALA A 29 -6.31 -2.73 -7.54
CA ALA A 29 -7.09 -3.11 -8.71
C ALA A 29 -8.46 -2.43 -8.74
N VAL A 30 -9.16 -2.39 -7.59
CA VAL A 30 -10.43 -1.68 -7.45
C VAL A 30 -10.24 -0.18 -7.68
N ALA A 31 -9.19 0.42 -7.12
CA ALA A 31 -8.85 1.83 -7.34
C ALA A 31 -8.55 2.11 -8.82
N THR A 32 -7.77 1.26 -9.49
CA THR A 32 -7.49 1.35 -10.92
C THR A 32 -8.77 1.38 -11.74
N VAL A 33 -9.67 0.42 -11.51
CA VAL A 33 -10.94 0.34 -12.23
C VAL A 33 -11.80 1.57 -11.92
N ALA A 34 -11.89 1.98 -10.65
CA ALA A 34 -12.69 3.14 -10.24
C ALA A 34 -12.20 4.45 -10.88
N ILE A 35 -10.89 4.63 -11.04
CA ILE A 35 -10.27 5.80 -11.68
C ILE A 35 -10.50 5.77 -13.21
N LEU A 36 -10.43 4.59 -13.83
CA LEU A 36 -10.62 4.42 -15.28
C LEU A 36 -12.07 4.64 -15.74
N ILE A 37 -13.04 4.67 -14.83
CA ILE A 37 -14.44 4.98 -15.17
C ILE A 37 -14.52 6.45 -15.65
N PRO A 38 -14.82 6.71 -16.93
CA PRO A 38 -14.78 8.07 -17.49
C PRO A 38 -15.78 9.02 -16.83
N SER A 39 -16.90 8.51 -16.34
CA SER A 39 -17.90 9.31 -15.60
C SER A 39 -17.39 9.82 -14.25
N ARG A 40 -16.25 9.31 -13.77
CA ARG A 40 -15.57 9.79 -12.55
C ARG A 40 -14.30 10.58 -12.84
N MET A 41 -13.88 10.67 -14.11
CA MET A 41 -12.68 11.40 -14.49
C MET A 41 -12.82 12.92 -14.46
N GLY A 42 -14.04 13.44 -14.29
CA GLY A 42 -14.31 14.87 -14.19
C GLY A 42 -14.02 15.65 -15.47
N GLU A 43 -13.70 16.94 -15.29
CA GLU A 43 -13.28 17.88 -16.34
C GLU A 43 -12.09 17.35 -17.17
N SER A 44 -11.95 17.82 -18.40
CA SER A 44 -10.90 17.36 -19.33
C SER A 44 -9.48 17.49 -18.79
N GLU A 45 -9.22 18.50 -17.95
CA GLU A 45 -7.92 18.73 -17.31
C GLU A 45 -7.50 17.63 -16.32
N PHE A 46 -8.45 16.91 -15.72
CA PHE A 46 -8.15 15.85 -14.75
C PHE A 46 -7.99 14.48 -15.38
N ARG A 47 -8.36 14.30 -16.67
CA ARG A 47 -8.26 13.01 -17.37
C ARG A 47 -6.82 12.49 -17.44
N TYR A 48 -5.85 13.36 -17.73
CA TYR A 48 -4.45 12.95 -17.82
C TYR A 48 -3.85 12.57 -16.44
N PRO A 49 -3.96 13.42 -15.40
CA PRO A 49 -3.56 13.03 -14.04
C PRO A 49 -4.24 11.75 -13.53
N MET A 50 -5.54 11.58 -13.82
CA MET A 50 -6.27 10.36 -13.43
C MET A 50 -5.80 9.14 -14.22
N GLY A 51 -5.50 9.27 -15.52
CA GLY A 51 -4.87 8.20 -16.29
C GLY A 51 -3.53 7.75 -15.71
N LEU A 52 -2.69 8.70 -15.29
CA LEU A 52 -1.43 8.41 -14.60
C LEU A 52 -1.66 7.71 -13.26
N ALA A 53 -2.63 8.15 -12.47
CA ALA A 53 -2.99 7.50 -11.21
C ALA A 53 -3.47 6.06 -11.43
N ALA A 54 -4.31 5.81 -12.43
CA ALA A 54 -4.76 4.46 -12.77
C ALA A 54 -3.59 3.56 -13.21
N ALA A 55 -2.69 4.06 -14.06
CA ALA A 55 -1.52 3.31 -14.49
C ALA A 55 -0.60 2.96 -13.31
N LEU A 56 -0.43 3.90 -12.36
CA LEU A 56 0.34 3.68 -11.14
C LEU A 56 -0.31 2.61 -10.26
N MET A 57 -1.61 2.68 -10.02
CA MET A 57 -2.35 1.67 -9.23
C MET A 57 -2.29 0.29 -9.89
N PHE A 58 -2.37 0.22 -11.22
CA PHE A 58 -2.23 -1.03 -11.96
C PHE A 58 -0.81 -1.61 -11.82
N ALA A 59 0.22 -0.77 -11.99
CA ALA A 59 1.61 -1.18 -11.79
C ALA A 59 1.85 -1.68 -10.36
N TRP A 60 1.25 -1.02 -9.36
CA TRP A 60 1.34 -1.41 -7.96
C TRP A 60 0.65 -2.75 -7.68
N THR A 61 -0.51 -2.99 -8.30
CA THR A 61 -1.21 -4.28 -8.27
C THR A 61 -0.30 -5.42 -8.74
N VAL A 62 0.33 -5.25 -9.91
CA VAL A 62 1.25 -6.23 -10.49
C VAL A 62 2.47 -6.44 -9.58
N LEU A 63 3.00 -5.36 -9.00
CA LEU A 63 4.14 -5.42 -8.07
C LEU A 63 3.80 -6.20 -6.80
N LEU A 64 2.60 -6.04 -6.24
CA LEU A 64 2.16 -6.76 -5.05
C LEU A 64 1.91 -8.25 -5.34
N ILE A 65 1.32 -8.58 -6.50
CA ILE A 65 1.18 -9.98 -6.95
C ILE A 65 2.57 -10.61 -7.16
N TRP A 66 3.53 -9.85 -7.71
CA TRP A 66 4.91 -10.30 -7.83
C TRP A 66 5.57 -10.46 -6.46
N ALA A 67 5.33 -9.57 -5.50
CA ALA A 67 5.85 -9.67 -4.15
C ALA A 67 5.34 -10.93 -3.41
N ASP A 68 4.09 -11.34 -3.65
CA ASP A 68 3.49 -12.56 -3.06
C ASP A 68 4.27 -13.84 -3.41
N ARG A 69 4.96 -13.89 -4.56
CA ARG A 69 5.75 -15.07 -4.94
C ARG A 69 6.90 -15.36 -3.97
N ARG A 70 7.45 -14.33 -3.31
CA ARG A 70 8.51 -14.44 -2.29
C ARG A 70 8.36 -13.33 -1.23
N PRO A 71 7.35 -13.44 -0.34
CA PRO A 71 6.88 -12.32 0.48
C PRO A 71 7.92 -11.82 1.49
N VAL A 72 8.78 -12.73 1.96
CA VAL A 72 9.84 -12.46 2.95
C VAL A 72 11.06 -11.82 2.30
N GLU A 73 11.50 -12.33 1.14
CA GLU A 73 12.61 -11.76 0.36
C GLU A 73 12.27 -10.40 -0.25
N ARG A 74 10.99 -10.19 -0.61
CA ARG A 74 10.51 -9.00 -1.33
C ARG A 74 9.83 -7.97 -0.43
N ARG A 75 10.05 -8.04 0.89
CA ARG A 75 9.54 -7.07 1.87
C ARG A 75 9.90 -5.61 1.56
N GLY A 76 10.92 -5.37 0.74
CA GLY A 76 11.27 -4.04 0.24
C GLY A 76 10.11 -3.33 -0.49
N VAL A 77 9.16 -4.07 -1.05
CA VAL A 77 7.94 -3.50 -1.67
C VAL A 77 7.09 -2.75 -0.63
N LEU A 78 7.04 -3.22 0.61
CA LEU A 78 6.36 -2.51 1.70
C LEU A 78 7.03 -1.17 1.99
N LEU A 79 8.38 -1.13 1.98
CA LEU A 79 9.13 0.11 2.12
C LEU A 79 8.86 1.05 0.96
N LEU A 80 8.88 0.58 -0.28
CA LEU A 80 8.51 1.37 -1.48
C LEU A 80 7.09 1.96 -1.39
N THR A 81 6.16 1.23 -0.78
CA THR A 81 4.78 1.68 -0.59
C THR A 81 4.68 2.77 0.48
N VAL A 82 5.45 2.64 1.58
CA VAL A 82 5.50 3.69 2.62
C VAL A 82 6.26 4.92 2.10
N PHE A 83 7.43 4.68 1.51
CA PHE A 83 8.33 5.66 0.94
C PHE A 83 8.82 5.15 -0.42
N PRO A 84 8.45 5.78 -1.55
CA PRO A 84 7.98 7.16 -1.65
C PRO A 84 6.45 7.34 -1.72
N LEU A 85 5.66 6.28 -1.92
CA LEU A 85 4.26 6.43 -2.36
C LEU A 85 3.36 7.12 -1.31
N ILE A 86 3.21 6.55 -0.11
CA ILE A 86 2.32 7.14 0.92
C ILE A 86 2.84 8.51 1.35
N THR A 87 4.15 8.68 1.51
CA THR A 87 4.74 9.98 1.83
C THR A 87 4.44 11.03 0.77
N GLY A 88 4.54 10.68 -0.52
CA GLY A 88 4.21 11.57 -1.63
C GLY A 88 2.73 11.98 -1.61
N LEU A 89 1.83 11.00 -1.42
CA LEU A 89 0.39 11.26 -1.33
C LEU A 89 0.02 12.15 -0.13
N MET A 90 0.66 11.95 1.02
CA MET A 90 0.47 12.79 2.19
C MET A 90 0.90 14.24 1.92
N VAL A 91 2.08 14.43 1.33
CA VAL A 91 2.59 15.77 0.96
C VAL A 91 1.65 16.43 -0.04
N SER A 92 1.25 15.74 -1.11
CA SER A 92 0.30 16.26 -2.09
C SER A 92 -1.04 16.65 -1.46
N CYS A 93 -1.55 15.84 -0.52
CA CYS A 93 -2.81 16.12 0.15
C CYS A 93 -2.73 17.35 1.06
N VAL A 94 -1.62 17.52 1.79
CA VAL A 94 -1.39 18.69 2.64
C VAL A 94 -1.21 19.95 1.79
N LEU A 95 -0.46 19.87 0.68
CA LEU A 95 -0.29 20.98 -0.24
C LEU A 95 -1.63 21.43 -0.85
N ALA A 96 -2.44 20.49 -1.32
CA ALA A 96 -3.79 20.77 -1.85
C ALA A 96 -4.75 21.35 -0.78
N GLY A 97 -4.60 20.95 0.48
CA GLY A 97 -5.29 21.59 1.60
C GLY A 97 -4.83 23.04 1.82
N SER A 98 -3.52 23.26 1.85
CA SER A 98 -2.93 24.58 2.08
C SER A 98 -3.19 25.58 0.95
N SER A 99 -3.39 25.11 -0.28
CA SER A 99 -3.76 25.94 -1.44
C SER A 99 -5.27 26.19 -1.56
N GLY A 100 -6.09 25.66 -0.63
CA GLY A 100 -7.54 25.83 -0.63
C GLY A 100 -8.28 24.97 -1.65
N GLN A 101 -7.59 24.05 -2.34
CA GLN A 101 -8.20 23.15 -3.33
C GLN A 101 -9.01 22.03 -2.67
N LEU A 102 -8.71 21.70 -1.41
CA LEU A 102 -9.42 20.70 -0.62
C LEU A 102 -9.83 21.25 0.75
N PRO A 103 -11.09 20.98 1.19
CA PRO A 103 -11.50 21.34 2.53
C PRO A 103 -10.69 20.53 3.56
N MET A 104 -10.32 21.19 4.66
CA MET A 104 -9.35 20.64 5.62
C MET A 104 -9.82 19.36 6.29
N GLU A 105 -11.13 19.17 6.44
CA GLU A 105 -11.76 17.93 6.90
C GLU A 105 -11.42 16.72 6.01
N GLN A 106 -11.41 16.89 4.68
CA GLN A 106 -11.04 15.84 3.74
C GLN A 106 -9.53 15.55 3.79
N VAL A 107 -8.72 16.59 4.02
CA VAL A 107 -7.27 16.44 4.18
C VAL A 107 -6.96 15.61 5.42
N VAL A 108 -7.57 15.96 6.56
CA VAL A 108 -7.39 15.23 7.83
C VAL A 108 -7.84 13.78 7.67
N ALA A 109 -9.02 13.52 7.11
CA ALA A 109 -9.52 12.16 6.89
C ALA A 109 -8.56 11.33 6.02
N ARG A 110 -8.06 11.89 4.91
CA ARG A 110 -7.12 11.19 4.02
C ARG A 110 -5.77 10.93 4.66
N VAL A 111 -5.21 11.92 5.37
CA VAL A 111 -3.93 11.77 6.08
C VAL A 111 -4.05 10.72 7.19
N VAL A 112 -5.16 10.68 7.92
CA VAL A 112 -5.40 9.66 8.96
C VAL A 112 -5.45 8.26 8.34
N VAL A 113 -6.23 8.07 7.28
CA VAL A 113 -6.32 6.75 6.60
C VAL A 113 -4.95 6.32 6.06
N LEU A 114 -4.25 7.21 5.36
CA LEU A 114 -2.90 6.93 4.84
C LEU A 114 -1.91 6.64 5.96
N GLY A 115 -2.03 7.32 7.11
CA GLY A 115 -1.18 7.12 8.28
C GLY A 115 -1.42 5.75 8.91
N ILE A 116 -2.67 5.32 9.05
CA ILE A 116 -3.02 3.98 9.53
C ILE A 116 -2.41 2.92 8.61
N ILE A 117 -2.55 3.07 7.29
CA ILE A 117 -1.97 2.16 6.31
C ILE A 117 -0.45 2.13 6.43
N ALA A 118 0.21 3.30 6.53
CA ALA A 118 1.67 3.38 6.68
C ALA A 118 2.15 2.65 7.94
N VAL A 119 1.48 2.86 9.08
CA VAL A 119 1.82 2.18 10.34
C VAL A 119 1.65 0.67 10.22
N LEU A 120 0.58 0.19 9.59
CA LEU A 120 0.36 -1.24 9.35
C LEU A 120 1.45 -1.86 8.48
N LEU A 121 1.84 -1.19 7.39
CA LEU A 121 2.88 -1.66 6.48
C LEU A 121 4.26 -1.66 7.16
N LEU A 122 4.60 -0.60 7.91
CA LEU A 122 5.84 -0.51 8.68
C LEU A 122 5.91 -1.59 9.77
N TYR A 123 4.81 -1.82 10.48
CA TYR A 123 4.74 -2.88 11.49
C TYR A 123 4.93 -4.27 10.87
N SER A 124 4.27 -4.54 9.73
CA SER A 124 4.43 -5.78 8.97
C SER A 124 5.89 -5.96 8.49
N TYR A 125 6.51 -4.89 7.98
CA TYR A 125 7.91 -4.89 7.57
C TYR A 125 8.86 -5.18 8.75
N ALA A 126 8.67 -4.52 9.89
CA ALA A 126 9.49 -4.73 11.08
C ALA A 126 9.36 -6.16 11.60
N ARG A 127 8.15 -6.72 11.59
CA ARG A 127 7.90 -8.11 12.01
C ARG A 127 8.53 -9.13 11.07
N ALA A 128 8.37 -8.95 9.76
CA ALA A 128 9.05 -9.77 8.75
C ALA A 128 10.57 -9.68 8.87
N SER A 129 11.10 -8.51 9.24
CA SER A 129 12.53 -8.30 9.40
C SER A 129 13.13 -9.01 10.61
N ARG A 130 12.41 -8.99 11.73
CA ARG A 130 12.78 -9.74 12.94
C ARG A 130 12.67 -11.25 12.76
N ALA A 131 11.76 -11.74 11.91
CA ALA A 131 11.66 -13.17 11.62
C ALA A 131 12.91 -13.68 10.90
N ILE A 132 13.38 -12.99 9.85
CA ILE A 132 14.61 -13.37 9.13
C ILE A 132 15.84 -13.33 10.03
N ALA A 133 15.99 -12.29 10.85
CA ALA A 133 17.14 -12.12 11.74
C ALA A 133 17.23 -13.18 12.86
N ARG A 134 16.18 -13.99 13.07
CA ARG A 134 16.17 -15.11 14.03
C ARG A 134 16.50 -16.46 13.39
N THR A 135 16.56 -16.52 12.06
CA THR A 135 16.87 -17.74 11.28
C THR A 135 18.19 -17.68 10.53
N ALA A 136 18.85 -16.52 10.52
CA ALA A 136 20.21 -16.34 10.05
C ALA A 136 21.18 -16.44 11.22
#